data_AF-A0A1G1I146-F1
#
_entry.id   AF-A0A1G1I146-F1
#
_cell.length_a   1.000
_cell.length_b   1.000
_cell.length_c   1.000
_cell.angle_alpha   90.00
_cell.angle_beta   90.00
_cell.angle_gamma   90.00
#
_symmetry.space_group_name_H-M   'P 1'
#
loop_
_entity.id
_entity.type
_entity.pdbx_description
1 polymer ?
#
loop_
_entity_poly.entity_id
_entity_poly.type
_entity_poly.pdbx_seq_one_letter_code
_entity_poly.pdbx_strand_id
1 'polypeptide(L)'
;MTRLIIETDDKWTREKIRLAIDTEIYLLKKALDKVKEKIKEFEIKYGELDRESLYGKIDDMELIEWEGETETLQRIQKRLKSLEEIVFEYR
;
A
#
# COMPACT_ATOMS: atom_id res chain seq x y z
N MET A 1 -5.54 4.54 -14.21
CA MET A 1 -4.98 5.83 -14.62
C MET A 1 -5.88 6.91 -14.03
N THR A 2 -5.45 7.49 -12.91
CA THR A 2 -6.18 8.58 -12.25
C THR A 2 -5.47 9.88 -12.56
N ARG A 3 -6.07 10.73 -13.39
CA ARG A 3 -5.51 12.04 -13.74
C ARG A 3 -6.11 13.10 -12.81
N LEU A 4 -5.26 13.73 -12.00
CA LEU A 4 -5.63 14.86 -11.15
C LEU A 4 -5.03 16.14 -11.75
N ILE A 5 -5.86 17.13 -12.07
CA ILE A 5 -5.42 18.45 -12.56
C ILE A 5 -5.64 19.44 -11.41
N ILE A 6 -4.60 20.21 -11.04
CA ILE A 6 -4.67 21.20 -9.97
C ILE A 6 -4.49 22.59 -10.58
N GLU A 7 -5.60 23.31 -10.73
CA GLU A 7 -5.61 24.69 -11.21
C GLU A 7 -5.57 25.65 -10.01
N THR A 8 -4.41 26.29 -9.81
CA THR A 8 -4.25 27.33 -8.78
C THR A 8 -3.11 28.24 -9.20
N ASP A 9 -3.30 29.54 -9.09
CA ASP A 9 -2.31 30.59 -9.33
C ASP A 9 -1.37 30.81 -8.13
N ASP A 10 -1.74 30.30 -6.96
CA ASP A 10 -0.97 30.43 -5.73
C ASP A 10 0.15 29.37 -5.62
N LYS A 11 1.40 29.85 -5.65
CA LYS A 11 2.60 29.01 -5.51
C LYS A 11 2.62 28.24 -4.19
N TRP A 12 2.16 28.86 -3.10
CA TRP A 12 2.16 28.21 -1.78
C TRP A 12 1.24 26.98 -1.76
N THR A 13 0.03 27.10 -2.33
CA THR A 13 -0.93 26.01 -2.45
C THR A 13 -0.36 24.85 -3.28
N ARG A 14 0.32 25.14 -4.40
CA ARG A 14 1.00 24.11 -5.22
C ARG A 14 2.02 23.32 -4.41
N GLU A 15 2.88 24.01 -3.66
CA GLU A 15 3.90 23.38 -2.82
C GLU A 15 3.28 22.54 -1.68
N LYS A 16 2.21 23.04 -1.06
CA LYS A 16 1.51 22.30 0.01
C LYS A 16 0.85 21.02 -0.47
N ILE A 17 0.20 21.05 -1.63
CA ILE A 17 -0.44 19.83 -2.17
C ILE A 17 0.62 18.80 -2.55
N ARG A 18 1.73 19.22 -3.17
CA ARG A 18 2.85 18.32 -3.47
C ARG A 18 3.42 17.69 -2.20
N LEU A 19 3.72 18.50 -1.18
CA LEU A 19 4.22 18.01 0.11
C LEU A 19 3.27 17.01 0.77
N ALA A 20 1.96 17.27 0.72
CA ALA A 20 0.96 16.36 1.28
C ALA A 20 0.95 15.00 0.55
N ILE A 21 1.01 15.01 -0.79
CA ILE A 21 1.08 13.79 -1.60
C ILE A 21 2.37 13.03 -1.34
N ASP A 22 3.52 13.71 -1.31
CA ASP A 22 4.82 13.09 -1.03
C ASP A 22 4.87 12.46 0.36
N THR A 23 4.28 13.14 1.36
CA THR A 23 4.17 12.62 2.72
C THR A 23 3.30 11.36 2.78
N GLU A 24 2.16 11.38 2.09
CA GLU A 24 1.26 10.22 2.02
C GLU A 24 1.94 9.04 1.34
N ILE A 25 2.65 9.27 0.22
CA ILE A 25 3.43 8.24 -0.46
C ILE A 25 4.48 7.65 0.49
N TYR A 26 5.21 8.50 1.21
CA TYR A 26 6.22 8.06 2.18
C TYR A 26 5.62 7.16 3.28
N LEU A 27 4.50 7.58 3.86
CA LEU A 27 3.81 6.79 4.90
C LEU A 27 3.30 5.46 4.36
N LEU A 28 2.73 5.45 3.15
CA LEU A 28 2.25 4.23 2.51
C LEU A 28 3.39 3.27 2.18
N LYS A 29 4.58 3.76 1.77
CA LYS A 29 5.77 2.92 1.59
C LYS A 29 6.19 2.26 2.90
N LYS A 30 6.22 3.02 3.99
CA LYS A 30 6.54 2.47 5.33
C LYS A 30 5.51 1.45 5.81
N ALA A 31 4.23 1.68 5.56
CA ALA A 31 3.18 0.70 5.87
C ALA A 31 3.33 -0.57 5.02
N LEU A 32 3.63 -0.41 3.72
CA LEU A 32 3.86 -1.51 2.80
C LEU A 32 5.02 -2.40 3.27
N ASP A 33 6.15 -1.79 3.67
CA ASP A 33 7.32 -2.52 4.15
C ASP A 33 6.99 -3.36 5.39
N LYS A 34 6.24 -2.80 6.36
CA LYS A 34 5.80 -3.51 7.57
C LYS A 34 4.89 -4.70 7.25
N VAL A 35 3.93 -4.52 6.35
CA VAL A 35 3.01 -5.60 5.96
C VAL A 35 3.76 -6.71 5.24
N LYS A 36 4.70 -6.37 4.35
CA LYS A 36 5.58 -7.36 3.70
C LYS A 36 6.43 -8.13 4.71
N GLU A 37 6.94 -7.46 5.74
CA GLU A 37 7.71 -8.09 6.80
C GLU A 37 6.87 -9.12 7.55
N LYS A 38 5.64 -8.77 7.95
CA LYS A 38 4.70 -9.72 8.58
C LYS A 38 4.37 -10.92 7.70
N ILE A 39 4.08 -10.69 6.41
CA ILE A 39 3.80 -11.79 5.47
C ILE A 39 5.01 -12.71 5.36
N LYS A 40 6.22 -12.14 5.29
CA LYS A 40 7.47 -12.90 5.24
C LYS A 40 7.72 -13.69 6.53
N GLU A 41 7.42 -13.14 7.70
CA GLU A 41 7.49 -13.87 8.97
C GLU A 41 6.55 -15.08 8.97
N PHE A 42 5.35 -14.92 8.42
CA PHE A 42 4.41 -16.01 8.19
C PHE A 42 4.96 -17.09 7.25
N GLU A 43 5.50 -16.68 6.10
CA GLU A 43 6.12 -17.58 5.11
C GLU A 43 7.34 -18.32 5.69
N ILE A 44 8.13 -17.68 6.55
CA ILE A 44 9.24 -18.35 7.24
C ILE A 44 8.72 -19.42 8.21
N LYS A 45 7.61 -19.13 8.91
CA LYS A 45 7.02 -20.04 9.90
C LYS A 45 6.35 -21.25 9.25
N TYR A 46 5.75 -21.08 8.08
CA TYR A 46 4.87 -22.08 7.46
C TYR A 46 5.26 -22.57 6.06
N GLY A 47 6.27 -21.96 5.42
CA GLY A 47 6.73 -22.27 4.07
C GLY A 47 6.24 -21.27 3.01
N GLU A 48 6.57 -21.50 1.73
CA GLU A 48 5.97 -20.74 0.62
C GLU A 48 4.48 -21.09 0.51
N LEU A 49 3.62 -20.08 0.60
CA LEU A 49 2.20 -20.27 0.88
C LEU A 49 1.35 -20.20 -0.38
N ASP A 50 0.81 -21.36 -0.79
CA ASP A 50 -0.40 -21.42 -1.61
C ASP A 50 -1.62 -21.50 -0.69
N ARG A 51 -2.62 -20.64 -0.89
CA ARG A 51 -3.81 -20.51 -0.03
C ARG A 51 -4.50 -21.86 0.17
N GLU A 52 -4.60 -22.67 -0.88
CA GLU A 52 -5.21 -24.00 -0.83
C GLU A 52 -4.39 -25.01 0.00
N SER A 53 -3.07 -24.80 0.06
CA SER A 53 -2.16 -25.70 0.76
C SER A 53 -2.18 -25.53 2.29
N LEU A 54 -2.81 -24.46 2.79
CA LEU A 54 -2.83 -24.07 4.20
C LEU A 54 -4.08 -24.48 4.99
N TYR A 55 -5.21 -24.64 4.30
CA TYR A 55 -6.48 -25.00 4.94
C TYR A 55 -6.33 -26.34 5.69
N GLY A 56 -6.62 -26.31 7.00
CA GLY A 56 -6.53 -27.48 7.88
C GLY A 56 -5.11 -27.88 8.31
N LYS A 57 -4.08 -27.09 7.96
CA LYS A 57 -2.68 -27.31 8.42
C LYS A 57 -2.17 -26.25 9.37
N ILE A 58 -2.73 -25.04 9.31
CA ILE A 58 -2.43 -23.92 10.20
C ILE A 58 -3.65 -23.64 11.06
N ASP A 59 -3.42 -23.05 12.23
CA ASP A 59 -4.49 -22.49 13.04
C ASP A 59 -5.35 -21.50 12.23
N ASP A 60 -6.67 -21.64 12.35
CA ASP A 60 -7.62 -20.86 11.55
C ASP A 60 -7.50 -19.35 11.81
N MET A 61 -7.13 -18.93 13.03
CA MET A 61 -6.94 -17.51 13.33
C MET A 61 -5.72 -16.95 12.61
N GLU A 62 -4.61 -17.69 12.65
CA GLU A 62 -3.39 -17.30 11.96
C GLU A 62 -3.59 -17.24 10.44
N LEU A 63 -4.36 -18.18 9.87
CA LEU A 63 -4.71 -18.15 8.45
C LEU A 63 -5.52 -16.88 8.10
N ILE A 64 -6.51 -16.53 8.91
CA ILE A 64 -7.32 -15.31 8.73
C ILE A 64 -6.45 -14.05 8.82
N GLU A 65 -5.52 -13.99 9.78
CA GLU A 65 -4.60 -12.86 9.90
C GLU A 65 -3.73 -12.70 8.66
N TRP A 66 -3.17 -13.80 8.14
CA TRP A 66 -2.38 -13.78 6.91
C TRP A 66 -3.19 -13.33 5.69
N GLU A 67 -4.42 -13.80 5.55
CA GLU A 67 -5.32 -13.35 4.47
C GLU A 67 -5.60 -11.84 4.58
N GLY A 68 -5.86 -11.34 5.80
CA GLY A 68 -6.11 -9.92 6.05
C GLY A 68 -4.89 -9.03 5.78
N GLU A 69 -3.68 -9.49 6.10
CA GLU A 69 -2.45 -8.79 5.77
C GLU A 69 -2.21 -8.77 4.25
N THR A 70 -2.53 -9.87 3.55
CA THR A 70 -2.44 -9.95 2.08
C THR A 70 -3.41 -8.98 1.39
N GLU A 71 -4.65 -8.90 1.86
CA GLU A 71 -5.62 -7.90 1.36
C GLU A 71 -5.16 -6.47 1.65
N THR A 72 -4.61 -6.24 2.84
CA THR A 72 -4.06 -4.94 3.23
C THR A 72 -2.89 -4.53 2.33
N LEU A 73 -2.00 -5.47 1.99
CA LEU A 73 -0.91 -5.26 1.05
C LEU A 73 -1.43 -4.78 -0.31
N GLN A 74 -2.41 -5.48 -0.87
CA GLN A 74 -3.01 -5.13 -2.16
C GLN A 74 -3.64 -3.74 -2.14
N ARG A 75 -4.36 -3.40 -1.05
CA ARG A 75 -4.98 -2.08 -0.87
C ARG A 75 -3.95 -0.96 -0.81
N ILE A 76 -2.86 -1.15 -0.06
CA ILE A 76 -1.77 -0.17 0.06
C ILE A 76 -1.10 0.02 -1.31
N GLN A 77 -0.78 -1.07 -2.01
CA GLN A 77 -0.17 -1.01 -3.35
C GLN A 77 -1.05 -0.26 -4.35
N LYS A 78 -2.37 -0.52 -4.35
CA LYS A 78 -3.33 0.16 -5.21
C LYS A 78 -3.36 1.66 -4.95
N ARG A 79 -3.38 2.06 -3.67
CA ARG A 79 -3.39 3.47 -3.27
C ARG A 79 -2.06 4.16 -3.62
N LEU A 80 -0.94 3.51 -3.33
CA LEU A 80 0.39 4.00 -3.69
C LEU A 80 0.50 4.27 -5.19
N LYS A 81 0.12 3.29 -6.01
CA LYS A 81 0.09 3.43 -7.48
C LYS A 81 -0.77 4.61 -7.91
N SER A 82 -1.95 4.81 -7.30
CA SER A 82 -2.82 5.93 -7.64
C SER A 82 -2.21 7.31 -7.33
N LEU A 83 -1.37 7.40 -6.30
CA LEU A 83 -0.69 8.64 -5.92
C LEU A 83 0.56 8.89 -6.76
N GLU A 84 1.34 7.85 -7.06
CA GLU A 84 2.52 7.95 -7.92
C GLU A 84 2.17 8.26 -9.39
N GLU A 85 0.95 7.94 -9.83
CA GLU A 85 0.43 8.31 -11.16
C GLU A 85 -0.06 9.77 -11.25
N ILE A 86 -0.07 10.54 -10.15
CA ILE A 86 -0.52 11.94 -10.17
C ILE A 86 0.48 12.80 -10.95
N VAL A 87 0.00 13.42 -12.04
CA VAL A 87 0.76 14.40 -12.83
C VAL A 87 0.31 15.81 -12.46
N PHE A 88 1.24 16.65 -12.03
CA PHE A 88 0.96 18.05 -11.72
C PHE A 88 1.07 18.91 -12.99
N GLU A 89 -0.07 19.36 -13.50
CA GLU A 89 -0.14 20.41 -14.52
C GLU A 89 -0.50 21.74 -13.86
N TYR A 90 0.29 22.77 -14.13
CA TYR A 90 0.06 24.12 -13.64
C TYR A 90 -0.22 25.04 -14.83
N ARG A 91 -1.35 25.75 -14.80
CA ARG A 91 -1.64 26.86 -15.71
C ARG A 91 -1.56 28.20 -14.97
#